data_AF-A0A354FPW8-F1
#
_entry.id   AF-A0A354FPW8-F1
#
_cell.length_a   1.000
_cell.length_b   1.000
_cell.length_c   1.000
_cell.angle_alpha   90.00
_cell.angle_beta   90.00
_cell.angle_gamma   90.00
#
_symmetry.space_group_name_H-M   'P 1'
#
loop_
_entity.id
_entity.type
_entity.pdbx_description
1 polymer ?
#
loop_
_entity_poly.entity_id
_entity_poly.type
_entity_poly.pdbx_seq_one_letter_code
_entity_poly.pdbx_strand_id
1 'polypeptide(L)'
;MKTYNTWLARIRKRANASGMLSQWAEQLSRKQGGNAGMWRERIRGILEEEERASPDLILDLDLITAPARKENEEDEQIPLW
;
A
#
# COMPACT_ATOMS: atom_id res chain seq x y z
N MET A 1 14.44 -14.44 4.73
CA MET A 1 14.36 -13.99 3.32
C MET A 1 13.07 -14.37 2.59
N LYS A 2 12.43 -15.54 2.84
CA LYS A 2 11.16 -15.92 2.19
C LYS A 2 10.03 -14.88 2.36
N THR A 3 9.94 -14.24 3.52
CA THR A 3 8.86 -13.28 3.86
C THR A 3 8.86 -12.02 2.98
N TYR A 4 10.03 -11.46 2.67
CA TYR A 4 10.14 -10.25 1.85
C TYR A 4 9.73 -10.52 0.40
N ASN A 5 10.20 -11.62 -0.18
CA ASN A 5 9.86 -11.98 -1.56
C ASN A 5 8.36 -12.28 -1.72
N THR A 6 7.75 -12.93 -0.72
CA THR A 6 6.29 -13.15 -0.69
C THR A 6 5.52 -11.83 -0.58
N TRP A 7 5.97 -10.91 0.28
CA TRP A 7 5.40 -9.57 0.38
C TRP A 7 5.51 -8.82 -0.97
N LEU A 8 6.68 -8.87 -1.60
CA LEU A 8 6.92 -8.20 -2.87
C LEU A 8 6.01 -8.73 -3.99
N ALA A 9 5.88 -10.05 -4.10
CA ALA A 9 4.97 -10.67 -5.06
C ALA A 9 3.50 -10.24 -4.84
N ARG A 10 3.08 -10.11 -3.57
CA ARG A 10 1.74 -9.65 -3.20
C ARG A 10 1.52 -8.20 -3.61
N ILE A 11 2.47 -7.30 -3.31
CA ILE A 11 2.37 -5.89 -3.68
C ILE A 11 2.39 -5.73 -5.21
N ARG A 12 3.29 -6.43 -5.92
CA ARG A 12 3.31 -6.45 -7.40
C ARG A 12 1.96 -6.82 -7.99
N LYS A 13 1.31 -7.86 -7.45
CA LYS A 13 -0.03 -8.27 -7.88
C LYS A 13 -1.08 -7.17 -7.67
N ARG A 14 -1.00 -6.42 -6.56
CA ARG A 14 -1.92 -5.30 -6.27
C ARG A 14 -1.61 -4.05 -7.10
N ALA A 15 -0.34 -3.81 -7.42
CA ALA A 15 0.12 -2.69 -8.22
C ALA A 15 -0.22 -2.84 -9.72
N ASN A 16 -0.57 -4.05 -10.16
CA ASN A 16 -0.89 -4.36 -11.55
C ASN A 16 -2.14 -3.62 -12.07
N ALA A 17 -2.99 -3.11 -11.16
CA ALA A 17 -4.07 -2.21 -11.56
C ALA A 17 -3.50 -0.82 -11.92
N SER A 18 -3.81 -0.37 -13.14
CA SER A 18 -3.37 0.95 -13.63
C SER A 18 -3.74 2.06 -12.64
N GLY A 19 -2.78 2.92 -12.33
CA GLY A 19 -2.97 4.05 -11.40
C GLY A 19 -2.74 3.74 -9.92
N MET A 20 -2.65 2.48 -9.49
CA MET A 20 -2.42 2.14 -8.07
C MET A 20 -1.10 2.69 -7.53
N LEU A 21 -0.03 2.64 -8.33
CA LEU A 21 1.26 3.21 -7.95
C LEU A 21 1.18 4.71 -7.66
N SER A 22 0.44 5.46 -8.47
CA SER A 22 0.24 6.89 -8.25
C SER A 22 -0.55 7.14 -6.99
N GLN A 23 -1.60 6.34 -6.72
CA GLN A 23 -2.39 6.47 -5.49
C GLN A 23 -1.58 6.16 -4.23
N TRP A 24 -0.78 5.09 -4.24
CA TRP A 24 0.07 4.75 -3.09
C TRP A 24 1.14 5.81 -2.86
N ALA A 25 1.73 6.32 -3.93
CA ALA A 25 2.73 7.38 -3.84
C ALA A 25 2.17 8.69 -3.27
N GLU A 26 0.93 9.02 -3.62
CA GLU A 26 0.24 10.18 -3.05
C GLU A 26 -0.14 9.98 -1.58
N GLN A 27 -0.56 8.78 -1.19
CA GLN A 27 -0.83 8.49 0.22
C GLN A 27 0.46 8.53 1.06
N LEU A 28 1.57 8.02 0.53
CA LEU A 28 2.88 8.09 1.18
C LEU A 28 3.39 9.53 1.29
N SER A 29 3.21 10.36 0.26
CA SER A 29 3.61 11.76 0.32
C SER A 29 2.83 12.54 1.39
N ARG A 30 1.55 12.22 1.59
CA ARG A 30 0.73 12.81 2.66
C ARG A 30 1.14 12.31 4.05
N LYS A 31 1.56 11.05 4.17
CA LYS A 31 1.90 10.42 5.46
C LYS A 31 3.31 10.74 5.94
N GLN A 32 4.31 10.57 5.09
CA GLN A 32 5.74 10.75 5.43
C GLN A 32 6.32 12.08 4.92
N GLY A 33 5.54 12.86 4.19
CA GLY A 33 6.03 14.06 3.50
C GLY A 33 6.71 13.72 2.17
N GLY A 34 7.22 14.76 1.51
CA GLY A 34 7.86 14.64 0.20
C GLY A 34 6.89 14.73 -0.98
N ASN A 35 7.37 14.38 -2.17
CA ASN A 35 6.62 14.51 -3.43
C ASN A 35 6.10 13.14 -3.90
N ALA A 36 4.87 13.07 -4.39
CA ALA A 36 4.29 11.87 -4.97
C ALA A 36 5.12 11.29 -6.14
N GLY A 37 5.78 12.13 -6.96
CA GLY A 37 6.68 11.67 -8.02
C GLY A 37 7.90 10.92 -7.49
N MET A 38 8.49 11.42 -6.40
CA MET A 38 9.61 10.73 -5.72
C MET A 38 9.16 9.38 -5.17
N TRP A 39 8.01 9.33 -4.49
CA TRP A 39 7.47 8.09 -3.96
C TRP A 39 7.13 7.09 -5.06
N ARG A 40 6.62 7.55 -6.21
CA ARG A 40 6.32 6.68 -7.34
C ARG A 40 7.57 6.01 -7.90
N GLU A 41 8.64 6.76 -8.13
CA GLU A 41 9.93 6.21 -8.57
C GLU A 41 10.49 5.24 -7.53
N ARG A 42 10.40 5.59 -6.24
CA ARG A 42 10.88 4.73 -5.16
C ARG A 42 10.11 3.41 -5.06
N ILE A 43 8.79 3.45 -5.12
CA ILE A 43 7.95 2.23 -5.12
C ILE A 43 8.26 1.39 -6.37
N ARG A 44 8.46 2.02 -7.54
CA ARG A 44 8.87 1.32 -8.75
C ARG A 44 10.20 0.59 -8.55
N GLY A 45 11.25 1.27 -8.05
CA GLY A 45 12.54 0.65 -7.79
C GLY A 45 12.46 -0.52 -6.81
N ILE A 46 11.59 -0.44 -5.80
CA ILE A 46 11.31 -1.55 -4.89
C ILE A 46 10.65 -2.72 -5.63
N LEU A 47 9.64 -2.44 -6.47
CA LEU A 47 8.95 -3.45 -7.25
C LEU A 47 9.79 -4.05 -8.37
N GLU A 48 10.84 -3.38 -8.82
CA GLU A 48 11.79 -3.88 -9.79
C GLU A 48 12.99 -4.59 -9.12
N GLU A 49 12.98 -4.68 -7.78
CA GLU A 49 14.07 -5.23 -6.96
C GLU A 49 15.40 -4.45 -7.09
N GLU A 50 15.36 -3.25 -7.67
CA GLU A 50 16.49 -2.32 -7.76
C GLU A 50 16.81 -1.68 -6.41
N GLU A 51 15.77 -1.47 -5.59
CA GLU A 51 15.87 -0.94 -4.23
C GLU A 51 15.25 -1.90 -3.20
N ARG A 52 15.85 -1.98 -2.00
CA ARG A 52 15.18 -2.63 -0.86
C ARG A 52 14.37 -1.62 -0.06
N ALA A 53 13.10 -1.93 0.16
CA ALA A 53 12.25 -1.15 1.05
C ALA A 53 12.79 -1.20 2.49
N SER A 54 12.79 -0.05 3.16
CA SER A 54 13.04 0.01 4.60
C SER A 54 11.89 -0.65 5.38
N PRO A 55 12.13 -1.13 6.62
CA PRO A 55 11.08 -1.72 7.45
C PRO A 55 9.85 -0.82 7.63
N ASP A 56 10.06 0.48 7.87
CA ASP A 56 8.96 1.46 8.01
C ASP A 56 8.15 1.59 6.72
N LEU A 57 8.82 1.60 5.56
CA LEU A 57 8.16 1.69 4.27
C LEU A 57 7.36 0.41 3.94
N ILE A 58 7.86 -0.76 4.35
CA ILE A 58 7.14 -2.03 4.22
C ILE A 58 5.83 -1.97 5.02
N LEU A 59 5.86 -1.50 6.25
CA LEU A 59 4.69 -1.36 7.10
C LEU A 59 3.67 -0.38 6.50
N ASP A 60 4.15 0.78 6.05
CA ASP A 60 3.28 1.80 5.46
C ASP A 60 2.64 1.35 4.15
N LEU A 61 3.40 0.70 3.27
CA LEU A 61 2.84 0.08 2.06
C LEU A 61 1.88 -1.04 2.42
N ASP A 62 2.15 -1.86 3.43
CA ASP A 62 1.21 -2.94 3.78
C ASP A 62 -0.12 -2.39 4.31
N LEU A 63 -0.08 -1.29 5.08
CA LEU A 63 -1.26 -0.54 5.53
C LEU A 63 -2.04 0.08 4.35
N ILE A 64 -1.34 0.75 3.43
CA ILE A 64 -1.94 1.44 2.28
C ILE A 64 -2.51 0.45 1.26
N THR A 65 -1.80 -0.65 1.03
CA THR A 65 -2.20 -1.67 0.06
C THR A 65 -3.10 -2.73 0.65
N ALA A 66 -3.33 -2.73 1.97
CA ALA A 66 -4.28 -3.61 2.59
C ALA A 66 -5.62 -3.45 1.87
N PRO A 67 -6.30 -4.57 1.51
CA PRO A 67 -7.67 -4.45 1.06
C PRO A 67 -8.40 -3.70 2.18
N ALA A 68 -9.06 -2.59 1.84
CA ALA A 68 -9.97 -1.95 2.77
C ALA A 68 -10.83 -3.09 3.32
N ARG A 69 -10.75 -3.35 4.64
CA ARG A 69 -11.83 -4.10 5.26
C ARG A 69 -13.06 -3.33 4.82
N LYS A 70 -13.95 -3.98 4.08
CA LYS A 70 -15.35 -3.59 4.16
C LYS A 70 -15.64 -3.66 5.65
N GLU A 71 -15.56 -2.52 6.35
CA GLU A 71 -16.42 -2.32 7.50
C GLU A 71 -17.79 -2.66 6.95
N ASN A 72 -18.34 -3.75 7.45
CA ASN A 72 -19.62 -4.24 7.02
C ASN A 72 -20.59 -3.06 7.08
N GLU A 73 -21.31 -2.86 5.99
CA GLU A 73 -22.60 -2.20 5.98
C GLU A 73 -23.53 -3.03 6.88
N GLU A 74 -23.36 -2.96 8.21
CA GLU A 74 -24.13 -3.76 9.18
C GLU A 74 -23.91 -3.22 10.61
N ASP A 75 -23.91 -1.89 10.77
CA ASP A 75 -24.65 -1.34 11.91
C ASP A 75 -26.07 -1.13 11.42
N GLU A 76 -26.78 -2.25 11.21
CA GLU A 76 -28.22 -2.26 11.44
C GLU A 76 -28.40 -1.66 12.83
N GLN A 77 -28.92 -0.43 12.86
CA GLN A 77 -29.49 0.14 14.07
C GLN A 77 -30.42 -0.92 14.64
N ILE A 78 -29.99 -1.62 15.69
CA ILE A 78 -30.87 -2.48 16.47
C ILE A 78 -31.88 -1.50 17.07
N PRO A 79 -33.16 -1.49 16.62
CA PRO A 79 -34.13 -0.63 17.24
C PRO A 79 -34.41 -1.24 18.61
N LEU A 80 -34.03 -0.54 19.67
CA LEU A 80 -34.50 -0.85 21.01
C LEU A 80 -35.96 -0.42 21.11
N TRP A 81 -36.88 -1.31 20.76
CA TRP A 81 -38.26 -1.31 21.23
C TRP A 81 -38.81 -2.74 21.33
#